data_AF-A0A6F9WUA8-F1
#
_entry.id   AF-A0A6F9WUA8-F1
#
_cell.length_a   1.000
_cell.length_b   1.000
_cell.length_c   1.000
_cell.angle_alpha   90.00
_cell.angle_beta   90.00
_cell.angle_gamma   90.00
#
_symmetry.space_group_name_H-M   'P 1'
#
loop_
_entity.id
_entity.type
_entity.pdbx_description
1 polymer ?
#
loop_
_entity_poly.entity_id
_entity_poly.type
_entity_poly.pdbx_seq_one_letter_code
_entity_poly.pdbx_strand_id
1 'polypeptide(L)'
;MGDSLYEKVCYRTEQQEEHVPVRNVRTGEIGYSYLCTEAGATIQVRLENGELDSWEKEDCAPVTDEEAARIGASGKWTGWDKNDVSPSTPQQKEEPVTCTDEGHEMHMCELKRRGEFDRMKVLSANPMAKCRRCGALARNLENLCEPDQFPDVKDVGDAYEVK
;
A
#
# COMPACT_ATOMS: atom_id res chain seq x y z
N MET A 1 -9.95 -24.15 13.53
CA MET A 1 -8.60 -23.80 13.03
C MET A 1 -8.42 -22.36 13.44
N GLY A 2 -7.63 -22.11 14.49
CA GLY A 2 -7.48 -20.76 15.03
C GLY A 2 -6.54 -19.98 14.12
N ASP A 3 -7.03 -18.91 13.51
CA ASP A 3 -6.20 -17.97 12.76
C ASP A 3 -5.06 -17.55 13.68
N SER A 4 -3.84 -17.90 13.29
CA SER A 4 -2.67 -17.55 14.06
C SER A 4 -2.54 -16.03 14.11
N LEU A 5 -2.09 -15.47 15.23
CA LEU A 5 -1.95 -14.02 15.42
C LEU A 5 -1.16 -13.38 14.26
N TYR A 6 -0.16 -14.12 13.76
CA TYR A 6 0.58 -13.82 12.53
C TYR A 6 -0.30 -13.59 11.31
N GLU A 7 -1.21 -14.51 10.97
CA GLU A 7 -2.07 -14.38 9.78
C GLU A 7 -2.97 -13.14 9.86
N LYS A 8 -3.44 -12.78 11.06
CA LYS A 8 -4.24 -11.56 11.25
C LYS A 8 -3.41 -10.30 11.02
N VAL A 9 -2.18 -10.27 11.52
CA VAL A 9 -1.25 -9.14 11.31
C VAL A 9 -0.90 -9.03 9.83
N CYS A 10 -0.55 -10.13 9.18
CA CYS A 10 -0.19 -10.14 7.76
C CYS A 10 -1.37 -9.74 6.87
N TYR A 11 -2.57 -10.26 7.14
CA TYR A 11 -3.77 -9.87 6.42
C TYR A 11 -4.00 -8.34 6.47
N ARG A 12 -3.87 -7.72 7.65
CA ARG A 12 -4.02 -6.25 7.77
C ARG A 12 -2.89 -5.48 7.09
N THR A 13 -1.66 -5.94 7.28
CA THR A 13 -0.47 -5.26 6.75
C THR A 13 -0.46 -5.28 5.22
N GLU A 14 -0.72 -6.44 4.62
CA GLU A 14 -0.59 -6.62 3.17
C GLU A 14 -1.87 -6.28 2.39
N GLN A 15 -3.05 -6.54 2.96
CA GLN A 15 -4.32 -6.32 2.24
C GLN A 15 -4.94 -4.95 2.53
N GLN A 16 -4.63 -4.34 3.68
CA GLN A 16 -5.23 -3.06 4.09
C GLN A 16 -4.20 -1.93 4.16
N GLU A 17 -2.93 -2.20 3.83
CA GLU A 17 -1.80 -1.27 3.98
C GLU A 17 -1.75 -0.66 5.40
N GLU A 18 -2.23 -1.41 6.39
CA GLU A 18 -2.37 -0.97 7.77
C GLU A 18 -1.22 -1.54 8.60
N HIS A 19 -0.35 -0.64 9.07
CA HIS A 19 0.74 -1.00 9.98
C HIS A 19 0.19 -1.33 11.37
N VAL A 20 0.25 -2.60 11.76
CA VAL A 20 -0.28 -3.09 13.04
C VAL A 20 0.83 -3.01 14.09
N PRO A 21 0.56 -2.42 15.27
CA PRO A 21 1.51 -2.45 16.37
C PRO A 21 1.69 -3.89 16.87
N VAL A 22 2.94 -4.33 16.91
CA VAL A 22 3.36 -5.65 17.35
C VAL A 22 4.44 -5.53 18.39
N ARG A 23 4.49 -6.50 19.29
CA ARG A 23 5.48 -6.60 20.34
C ARG A 23 6.27 -7.88 20.20
N ASN A 24 7.58 -7.78 20.35
CA ASN A 24 8.46 -8.91 20.45
C ASN A 24 8.28 -9.57 21.82
N VAL A 25 7.82 -10.81 21.88
CA VAL A 25 7.56 -11.50 23.16
C VAL A 25 8.85 -11.89 23.90
N ARG A 26 9.99 -11.96 23.19
CA ARG A 26 11.30 -12.30 23.77
C ARG A 26 12.05 -11.09 24.29
N THR A 27 12.13 -10.03 23.49
CA THR A 27 12.87 -8.82 23.85
C THR A 27 11.99 -7.79 24.56
N GLY A 28 10.68 -7.87 24.37
CA GLY A 28 9.72 -6.89 24.88
C GLY A 28 9.63 -5.62 24.03
N GLU A 29 10.39 -5.53 22.94
CA GLU A 29 10.40 -4.39 22.03
C GLU A 29 9.07 -4.25 21.29
N ILE A 30 8.74 -3.03 20.88
CA ILE A 30 7.51 -2.71 20.18
C ILE A 30 7.88 -2.10 18.84
N GLY A 31 7.16 -2.50 17.80
CA GLY A 31 7.27 -1.89 16.49
C GLY A 31 5.99 -2.07 15.69
N TYR A 32 6.04 -1.68 14.43
CA TYR A 32 4.90 -1.69 13.53
C TYR A 32 5.15 -2.67 12.38
N SER A 33 4.18 -3.54 12.10
CA SER A 33 4.28 -4.48 10.98
C SER A 33 4.37 -3.73 9.66
N TYR A 34 5.31 -4.14 8.82
CA TYR A 34 5.61 -3.51 7.55
C TYR A 34 5.38 -4.46 6.37
N LEU A 35 5.94 -5.68 6.44
CA LEU A 35 5.81 -6.70 5.41
C LEU A 35 5.75 -8.08 6.07
N CYS A 36 5.06 -9.03 5.45
CA CYS A 36 5.11 -10.44 5.83
C CYS A 36 5.82 -11.26 4.75
N THR A 37 6.58 -12.26 5.17
CA THR A 37 7.25 -13.17 4.24
C THR A 37 6.72 -14.59 4.43
N GLU A 38 5.98 -15.09 3.42
CA GLU A 38 5.40 -16.44 3.45
C GLU A 38 6.46 -17.55 3.55
N ALA A 39 7.62 -17.36 2.90
CA ALA A 39 8.68 -18.36 2.84
C ALA A 39 9.39 -18.61 4.19
N GLY A 40 9.24 -17.70 5.16
CA GLY A 40 9.92 -17.78 6.46
C GLY A 40 9.02 -17.63 7.68
N ALA A 41 7.70 -17.40 7.48
CA ALA A 41 6.78 -17.03 8.57
C ALA A 41 7.33 -15.89 9.46
N THR A 42 8.02 -14.94 8.83
CA THR A 42 8.57 -13.75 9.49
C THR A 42 7.74 -12.52 9.16
N ILE A 43 7.71 -11.58 10.10
CA ILE A 43 7.13 -10.25 9.96
C ILE A 43 8.29 -9.27 10.01
N GLN A 44 8.41 -8.44 8.98
CA GLN A 44 9.28 -7.29 9.01
C GLN A 44 8.59 -6.20 9.82
N VAL A 45 9.26 -5.75 10.87
CA VAL A 45 8.73 -4.80 11.84
C VAL A 45 9.62 -3.57 11.85
N ARG A 46 9.01 -2.38 11.86
CA ARG A 46 9.72 -1.14 12.04
C ARG A 46 9.67 -0.70 13.50
N LEU A 47 10.83 -0.57 14.11
CA LEU A 47 10.97 -0.11 15.50
C LEU A 47 10.73 1.40 15.60
N GLU A 48 10.52 1.90 16.82
CA GLU A 48 10.34 3.33 17.07
C GLU A 48 11.57 4.18 16.70
N ASN A 49 12.77 3.57 16.72
CA ASN A 49 14.01 4.22 16.28
C ASN A 49 14.13 4.33 14.75
N GLY A 50 13.18 3.78 14.00
CA GLY A 50 13.15 3.78 12.54
C GLY A 50 13.88 2.61 11.88
N GLU A 51 14.60 1.77 12.63
CA GLU A 51 15.24 0.55 12.13
C GLU A 51 14.20 -0.50 11.75
N LEU A 52 14.56 -1.32 10.77
CA LEU A 52 13.78 -2.49 10.36
C LEU A 52 14.37 -3.72 11.02
N ASP A 53 13.50 -4.46 11.70
CA ASP A 53 13.81 -5.75 12.30
C ASP A 53 12.92 -6.83 11.68
N SER A 54 13.30 -8.10 11.85
CA SER A 54 12.57 -9.26 11.34
C SER A 54 12.25 -10.20 12.48
N TRP A 55 10.96 -10.32 12.81
CA TRP A 55 10.49 -11.14 13.91
C TRP A 55 9.82 -12.39 13.38
N GLU A 56 10.11 -13.54 14.00
CA GLU A 56 9.43 -14.78 13.68
C GLU A 56 7.99 -14.75 14.22
N LYS A 57 7.13 -15.57 13.62
CA LYS A 57 5.72 -15.75 14.04
C LYS A 57 5.54 -15.99 15.54
N GLU A 58 6.47 -16.71 16.16
CA GLU A 58 6.42 -17.08 17.57
C GLU A 58 6.89 -15.94 18.48
N ASP A 59 7.75 -15.08 17.93
CA ASP A 59 8.33 -13.94 18.62
C ASP A 59 7.46 -12.69 18.49
N CYS A 60 6.39 -12.73 17.70
CA CYS A 60 5.54 -11.57 17.40
C CYS A 60 4.12 -11.73 17.96
N ALA A 61 3.71 -10.79 18.81
CA ALA A 61 2.34 -10.69 19.31
C ALA A 61 1.72 -9.33 18.97
N PRO A 62 0.48 -9.28 18.44
CA PRO A 62 -0.21 -8.01 18.20
C PRO A 62 -0.50 -7.33 19.53
N VAL A 63 -0.21 -6.04 19.59
CA VAL A 63 -0.55 -5.22 20.74
C VAL A 63 -2.01 -4.83 20.61
N THR A 64 -2.83 -5.20 21.60
CA THR A 64 -4.24 -4.75 21.65
C THR A 64 -4.29 -3.26 21.96
N ASP A 65 -5.36 -2.57 21.58
CA ASP A 65 -5.53 -1.13 21.89
C ASP A 65 -5.37 -0.82 23.39
N GLU A 66 -5.83 -1.73 24.25
CA GLU A 66 -5.68 -1.61 25.70
C GLU A 66 -4.22 -1.74 26.16
N GLU A 67 -3.47 -2.65 25.54
CA GLU A 67 -2.07 -2.88 25.86
C GLU A 67 -1.19 -1.76 25.28
N ALA A 68 -1.54 -1.28 24.08
CA ALA A 68 -0.95 -0.09 23.46
C ALA A 68 -1.15 1.14 24.37
N ALA A 69 -2.34 1.29 24.98
CA ALA A 69 -2.63 2.37 25.91
C ALA A 69 -1.83 2.30 27.20
N ARG A 70 -1.55 1.10 27.69
CA ARG A 70 -0.74 0.90 28.89
C ARG A 70 0.74 1.19 28.66
N ILE A 71 1.26 0.88 27.48
CA ILE A 71 2.68 1.04 27.14
C ILE A 71 2.99 2.36 26.44
N GLY A 72 2.02 3.27 26.32
CA GLY A 72 2.19 4.56 25.65
C GLY A 72 2.24 4.48 24.11
N ALA A 73 1.98 3.30 23.54
CA ALA A 73 1.85 3.06 22.10
C ALA A 73 0.42 3.31 21.56
N SER A 74 -0.54 3.78 22.39
CA SER A 74 -1.91 4.12 21.98
C SER A 74 -2.02 5.44 21.19
N GLY A 75 -0.90 6.06 20.87
CA GLY A 75 -0.89 7.08 19.85
C GLY A 75 -1.05 6.38 18.50
N LYS A 76 -2.07 6.76 17.72
CA LYS A 76 -1.98 6.68 16.26
C LYS A 76 -0.58 7.17 15.91
N TRP A 77 0.31 6.31 15.41
CA TRP A 77 1.72 6.67 15.21
C TRP A 77 1.77 7.94 14.37
N THR A 78 2.03 9.08 15.00
CA THR A 78 2.21 10.37 14.32
C THR A 78 3.66 10.57 13.93
N GLY A 79 4.51 9.55 14.13
CA GLY A 79 5.95 9.52 13.85
C GLY A 79 6.34 9.60 12.36
N TRP A 80 5.44 10.11 11.52
CA TRP A 80 5.85 10.90 10.38
C TRP A 80 5.89 12.35 10.84
N ASP A 81 6.95 12.75 11.56
CA ASP A 81 7.40 14.12 11.35
C ASP A 81 7.64 14.23 9.85
N LYS A 82 6.84 15.07 9.20
CA LYS A 82 6.83 15.28 7.74
C LYS A 82 8.14 15.91 7.22
N ASN A 83 9.19 15.86 8.03
CA ASN A 83 10.50 16.46 7.81
C ASN A 83 11.61 15.42 7.61
N ASP A 84 11.39 14.12 7.88
CA ASP A 84 12.33 13.07 7.45
C ASP A 84 11.96 12.58 6.04
N VAL A 85 12.00 13.54 5.11
CA VAL A 85 12.11 13.29 3.68
C VAL A 85 13.52 12.80 3.44
N SER A 86 13.71 11.48 3.35
CA SER A 86 14.73 10.98 2.44
C SER A 86 14.34 11.46 1.02
N PRO A 87 15.22 12.21 0.33
CA PRO A 87 14.88 12.92 -0.90
C PRO A 87 14.85 11.94 -2.08
N SER A 88 13.80 11.13 -2.20
CA SER A 88 13.66 10.25 -3.38
C SER A 88 12.22 9.91 -3.77
N THR A 89 11.20 10.48 -3.14
CA THR A 89 9.83 10.39 -3.67
C THR A 89 9.40 11.75 -4.17
N PRO A 90 9.29 11.97 -5.50
CA PRO A 90 8.62 13.14 -6.03
C PRO A 90 7.15 13.08 -5.62
N GLN A 91 6.81 13.78 -4.54
CA GLN A 91 5.44 14.08 -4.18
C GLN A 91 4.86 14.96 -5.29
N GLN A 92 4.16 14.36 -6.24
CA GLN A 92 3.24 15.10 -7.09
C GLN A 92 2.08 15.55 -6.19
N LYS A 93 2.12 16.81 -5.76
CA LYS A 93 0.95 17.52 -5.29
C LYS A 93 -0.08 17.45 -6.42
N GLU A 94 -1.10 16.61 -6.26
CA GLU A 94 -2.22 16.56 -7.19
C GLU A 94 -2.98 17.89 -7.08
N GLU A 95 -2.69 18.83 -7.97
CA GLU A 95 -3.57 19.96 -8.21
C GLU A 95 -4.95 19.42 -8.62
N PRO A 96 -6.06 20.05 -8.17
CA PRO A 96 -7.39 19.58 -8.49
C PRO A 96 -7.57 19.56 -10.02
N VAL A 97 -7.61 18.36 -10.59
CA VAL A 97 -7.83 18.15 -12.02
C VAL A 97 -9.24 18.64 -12.34
N THR A 98 -9.32 19.82 -12.94
CA THR A 98 -10.54 20.40 -13.48
C THR A 98 -10.76 19.79 -14.86
N CYS A 99 -11.72 18.88 -14.96
CA CYS A 99 -12.17 18.32 -16.23
C CYS A 99 -13.28 19.21 -16.78
N THR A 100 -13.13 19.75 -17.98
CA THR A 100 -13.99 20.80 -18.55
C THR A 100 -15.12 20.31 -19.47
N ASP A 101 -15.25 18.99 -19.68
CA ASP A 101 -16.11 18.44 -20.72
C ASP A 101 -17.34 17.67 -20.19
N GLU A 102 -18.40 17.62 -21.01
CA GLU A 102 -19.63 16.88 -20.75
C GLU A 102 -19.44 15.39 -21.12
N GLY A 103 -19.59 14.47 -20.17
CA GLY A 103 -19.43 13.02 -20.39
C GLY A 103 -18.59 12.25 -19.37
N HIS A 104 -18.47 12.73 -18.13
CA HIS A 104 -17.49 12.23 -17.15
C HIS A 104 -17.98 11.18 -16.15
N GLU A 105 -19.19 10.62 -16.28
CA GLU A 105 -19.76 9.74 -15.26
C GLU A 105 -18.94 8.47 -14.99
N MET A 106 -18.10 8.03 -15.93
CA MET A 106 -17.29 6.82 -15.85
C MET A 106 -15.77 7.07 -15.87
N HIS A 107 -15.33 8.34 -15.88
CA HIS A 107 -13.91 8.66 -15.88
C HIS A 107 -13.27 8.45 -14.51
N MET A 108 -12.04 7.95 -14.49
CA MET A 108 -11.30 7.65 -13.26
C MET A 108 -11.17 8.87 -12.33
N CYS A 109 -10.98 10.08 -12.89
CA CYS A 109 -10.83 11.27 -12.05
C CYS A 109 -12.16 11.67 -11.35
N GLU A 110 -13.33 11.39 -11.95
CA GLU A 110 -14.65 11.61 -11.32
C GLU A 110 -15.00 10.50 -10.33
N LEU A 111 -14.71 9.23 -10.66
CA LEU A 111 -14.88 8.11 -9.72
C LEU A 111 -14.02 8.31 -8.46
N LYS A 112 -12.78 8.81 -8.62
CA LYS A 112 -11.91 9.19 -7.49
C LYS A 112 -12.52 10.31 -6.66
N ARG A 113 -13.16 11.31 -7.28
CA ARG A 113 -13.86 12.40 -6.59
C ARG A 113 -15.09 11.92 -5.81
N ARG A 114 -15.84 10.96 -6.36
CA ARG A 114 -17.02 10.36 -5.73
C ARG A 114 -16.67 9.29 -4.68
N GLY A 115 -15.42 8.85 -4.64
CA GLY A 115 -14.98 7.76 -3.76
C GLY A 115 -15.47 6.37 -4.21
N GLU A 116 -15.82 6.20 -5.49
CA GLU A 116 -16.22 4.90 -6.06
C GLU A 116 -14.98 4.03 -6.39
N PHE A 117 -14.16 3.74 -5.37
CA PHE A 117 -12.90 3.02 -5.53
C PHE A 117 -13.08 1.58 -6.01
N ASP A 118 -14.16 0.90 -5.62
CA ASP A 118 -14.48 -0.45 -6.10
C ASP A 118 -14.64 -0.48 -7.62
N ARG A 119 -15.27 0.56 -8.16
CA ARG A 119 -15.49 0.71 -9.60
C ARG A 119 -14.20 1.08 -10.31
N MET A 120 -13.37 1.92 -9.71
CA MET A 120 -12.01 2.19 -10.21
C MET A 120 -11.19 0.91 -10.28
N LYS A 121 -11.26 0.03 -9.26
CA LYS A 121 -10.53 -1.25 -9.24
C LYS A 121 -10.93 -2.17 -10.38
N VAL A 122 -12.21 -2.24 -10.72
CA VAL A 122 -12.70 -3.02 -11.87
C VAL A 122 -12.20 -2.43 -13.18
N LEU A 123 -12.23 -1.10 -13.32
CA LEU A 123 -11.86 -0.40 -14.54
C LEU A 123 -10.35 -0.28 -14.75
N SER A 124 -9.56 -0.34 -13.68
CA SER A 124 -8.09 -0.37 -13.70
C SER A 124 -7.52 -1.79 -13.74
N ALA A 125 -8.36 -2.83 -13.65
CA ALA A 125 -7.91 -4.20 -13.80
C ALA A 125 -7.35 -4.42 -15.22
N ASN A 126 -6.04 -4.69 -15.31
CA ASN A 126 -5.30 -4.77 -16.58
C ASN A 126 -5.36 -3.46 -17.40
N PRO A 127 -4.64 -2.41 -16.96
CA PRO A 127 -4.71 -1.11 -17.58
C PRO A 127 -3.93 -1.07 -18.89
N MET A 128 -4.57 -0.57 -19.95
CA MET A 128 -3.93 -0.40 -21.27
C MET A 128 -3.51 1.05 -21.53
N ALA A 129 -4.00 1.98 -20.72
CA ALA A 129 -3.68 3.38 -20.81
C ALA A 129 -3.68 4.05 -19.45
N LYS A 130 -3.00 5.19 -19.36
CA LYS A 130 -2.98 6.08 -18.20
C LYS A 130 -3.52 7.45 -18.56
N CYS A 131 -4.13 8.15 -17.62
CA CYS A 131 -4.49 9.55 -17.80
C CYS A 131 -3.23 10.39 -17.66
N ARG A 132 -2.85 11.17 -18.69
CA ARG A 132 -1.69 12.06 -18.63
C ARG A 132 -1.82 13.13 -17.53
N ARG A 133 -3.06 13.50 -17.22
CA ARG A 133 -3.36 14.61 -16.30
C ARG A 133 -3.51 14.19 -14.84
N CYS A 134 -4.24 13.11 -14.56
CA CYS A 134 -4.48 12.63 -13.19
C CYS A 134 -3.73 11.34 -12.84
N GLY A 135 -2.92 10.79 -13.77
CA GLY A 135 -2.14 9.57 -13.55
C GLY A 135 -2.96 8.28 -13.45
N ALA A 136 -4.30 8.37 -13.45
CA ALA A 136 -5.16 7.22 -13.25
C ALA A 136 -5.02 6.17 -14.36
N LEU A 137 -5.08 4.90 -13.98
CA LEU A 137 -4.95 3.76 -14.87
C LEU A 137 -6.33 3.22 -15.25
N ALA A 138 -6.55 2.92 -16.52
CA ALA A 138 -7.75 2.26 -16.98
C ALA A 138 -7.48 1.28 -18.10
N ARG A 139 -8.32 0.25 -18.19
CA ARG A 139 -8.33 -0.69 -19.31
C ARG A 139 -8.72 -0.02 -20.62
N ASN A 140 -9.71 0.89 -20.57
CA ASN A 140 -10.22 1.58 -21.75
C ASN A 140 -9.96 3.08 -21.69
N LEU A 141 -9.66 3.67 -22.84
CA LEU A 141 -9.37 5.10 -23.02
C LEU A 141 -10.54 6.00 -22.63
N GLU A 142 -11.75 5.51 -22.87
CA GLU A 142 -13.04 6.11 -22.53
C GLU A 142 -13.29 6.25 -21.02
N ASN A 143 -12.43 5.70 -20.16
CA ASN A 143 -12.46 5.95 -18.72
C ASN A 143 -11.40 6.97 -18.27
N LEU A 144 -10.72 7.64 -19.20
CA LEU A 144 -9.63 8.56 -18.93
C LEU A 144 -9.90 9.93 -19.59
N CYS A 145 -9.63 11.01 -18.86
CA CYS A 145 -9.79 12.38 -19.37
C CYS A 145 -8.77 12.72 -20.47
N GLU A 146 -7.53 12.26 -20.32
CA GLU A 146 -6.47 12.47 -21.31
C GLU A 146 -5.70 11.15 -21.48
N PRO A 147 -6.25 10.20 -22.29
CA PRO A 147 -5.70 8.86 -22.38
C PRO A 147 -4.33 8.83 -23.07
N ASP A 148 -3.38 8.16 -22.44
CA ASP A 148 -2.02 7.90 -22.92
C ASP A 148 -1.80 6.38 -22.90
N GLN A 149 -1.80 5.76 -24.08
CA GLN A 149 -1.66 4.30 -24.22
C GLN A 149 -0.25 3.84 -23.88
N PHE A 150 -0.13 2.70 -23.22
CA PHE A 150 1.17 2.05 -23.08
C PHE A 150 1.60 1.49 -24.45
N PRO A 151 2.90 1.55 -24.79
CA PRO A 151 3.41 0.87 -25.97
C PRO A 151 3.15 -0.64 -25.87
N ASP A 152 2.64 -1.23 -26.95
CA ASP A 152 2.33 -2.67 -27.04
C ASP A 152 3.61 -3.48 -26.80
N VAL A 153 3.61 -4.31 -25.75
CA VAL A 153 4.76 -5.15 -25.34
C VAL A 153 4.86 -6.37 -26.26
N LYS A 154 5.09 -6.16 -27.56
CA LYS A 154 5.37 -7.24 -28.53
C LYS A 154 6.86 -7.55 -28.72
N ASP A 155 7.75 -6.87 -27.98
CA ASP A 155 9.20 -6.99 -28.12
C ASP A 155 9.94 -7.30 -26.79
N VAL A 156 9.37 -8.17 -25.95
CA VAL A 156 10.16 -8.87 -24.91
C VAL A 156 10.16 -10.36 -25.24
N GLY A 157 10.78 -10.66 -26.39
CA GLY A 157 11.11 -12.03 -26.78
C GLY A 157 12.29 -12.54 -25.94
N ASP A 158 12.03 -13.64 -25.24
CA ASP A 158 12.96 -14.75 -25.00
C ASP A 158 14.39 -14.40 -24.56
N ALA A 159 14.60 -14.17 -23.27
CA ALA A 159 15.93 -14.30 -22.68
C ALA A 159 15.88 -14.73 -21.20
N TYR A 160 15.53 -16.00 -20.95
CA TYR A 160 16.24 -16.78 -19.92
C TYR A 160 16.20 -18.28 -20.27
N GLU A 161 17.13 -18.72 -21.11
CA GLU A 161 17.62 -20.11 -21.04
C GLU A 161 18.72 -20.12 -19.97
N VAL A 162 18.43 -20.68 -18.80
CA VAL A 162 19.46 -20.95 -17.79
C VAL A 162 20.20 -22.22 -18.24
N LYS A 163 21.49 -22.09 -18.54
CA LYS A 163 22.40 -23.21 -18.85
C LYS A 163 23.47 -23.29 -17.78
#